data_AF-A0A354HVY8-F1
#
_entry.id   AF-A0A354HVY8-F1
#
_cell.length_a   1.000
_cell.length_b   1.000
_cell.length_c   1.000
_cell.angle_alpha   90.00
_cell.angle_beta   90.00
_cell.angle_gamma   90.00
#
_symmetry.space_group_name_H-M   'P 1'
#
loop_
_entity.id
_entity.type
_entity.pdbx_description
1 polymer ?
#
loop_
_entity_poly.entity_id
_entity_poly.type
_entity_poly.pdbx_seq_one_letter_code
_entity_poly.pdbx_strand_id
1 'polypeptide(L)'
;MESKRTNAWHLPVIGRLLSPHYRPKGIALGCNMSYYRDDFIAINGYDEYFEGWGGEDGDFARRLKLLGLEKRHLKFVGLTFHLWHEDKYMYNQQKNVDYSRRPNPEIRCRNGVDKYLNK
;
A
#
# COMPACT_ATOMS: atom_id res chain seq x y z
N MET A 1 -18.67 -13.26 -3.16
CA MET A 1 -18.66 -11.79 -3.12
C MET A 1 -18.81 -11.35 -1.66
N GLU A 2 -17.73 -10.94 -0.99
CA GLU A 2 -17.82 -10.47 0.39
C GLU A 2 -18.46 -9.07 0.41
N SER A 3 -19.79 -9.01 0.36
CA SER A 3 -20.54 -7.75 0.38
C SER A 3 -20.52 -7.16 1.80
N LYS A 4 -19.45 -6.45 2.14
CA LYS A 4 -19.41 -5.58 3.33
C LYS A 4 -20.22 -4.31 3.03
N ARG A 5 -21.55 -4.37 3.16
CA ARG A 5 -22.48 -3.25 2.89
C ARG A 5 -22.08 -1.95 3.61
N THR A 6 -21.51 -2.07 4.80
CA THR A 6 -20.98 -0.94 5.57
C THR A 6 -19.82 -0.21 4.89
N ASN A 7 -19.19 -0.76 3.85
CA ASN A 7 -18.18 -0.07 3.05
C ASN A 7 -18.79 0.97 2.10
N ALA A 8 -20.10 0.93 1.84
CA ALA A 8 -20.78 1.90 0.98
C ALA A 8 -21.33 3.12 1.73
N TRP A 9 -21.22 3.15 3.07
CA TRP A 9 -21.68 4.30 3.85
C TRP A 9 -20.75 5.50 3.69
N HIS A 10 -21.32 6.67 3.39
CA HIS A 10 -20.60 7.95 3.36
C HIS A 10 -20.89 8.73 4.65
N LEU A 11 -19.95 8.71 5.58
CA LEU A 11 -20.08 9.29 6.93
C LEU A 11 -18.81 10.09 7.26
N PRO A 12 -18.65 11.31 6.70
CA PRO A 12 -17.37 12.03 6.73
C PRO A 12 -16.89 12.43 8.13
N VAL A 13 -17.83 12.77 9.04
CA VAL A 13 -17.49 13.08 10.44
C VAL A 13 -16.87 11.86 11.11
N ILE A 14 -17.51 10.70 10.98
CA ILE A 14 -17.00 9.44 11.53
C ILE A 14 -15.69 9.04 10.85
N GLY A 15 -15.61 9.20 9.53
CA GLY A 15 -14.40 8.91 8.75
C GLY A 15 -13.19 9.71 9.21
N ARG A 16 -13.36 11.02 9.48
CA ARG A 16 -12.28 11.88 9.98
C ARG A 16 -11.79 11.46 11.37
N LEU A 17 -12.70 11.06 12.26
CA LEU A 17 -12.36 10.56 13.60
C LEU A 17 -11.64 9.20 13.55
N LEU A 18 -12.07 8.32 12.64
CA LEU A 18 -11.49 6.99 12.49
C LEU A 18 -10.19 6.98 11.67
N SER A 19 -9.92 7.99 10.86
CA SER A 19 -8.78 8.04 9.94
C SER A 19 -7.42 7.66 10.55
N PRO A 20 -7.04 8.11 11.77
CA PRO A 20 -5.76 7.74 12.39
C PRO A 20 -5.75 6.32 12.97
N HIS A 21 -6.92 5.79 13.35
CA HIS A 21 -7.02 4.66 14.28
C HIS A 21 -7.67 3.41 13.66
N TYR A 22 -8.24 3.53 12.46
CA TYR A 22 -8.90 2.41 11.81
C TYR A 22 -7.86 1.37 11.39
N ARG A 23 -7.89 0.16 11.97
CA ARG A 23 -6.99 -0.96 11.59
C ARG A 23 -5.50 -0.54 11.51
N PRO A 24 -4.88 -0.13 12.64
CA PRO A 24 -3.51 0.40 12.65
C PRO A 24 -2.47 -0.65 12.25
N LYS A 25 -2.79 -1.93 12.40
CA LYS A 25 -1.95 -3.08 11.99
C LYS A 25 -2.30 -3.64 10.61
N GLY A 26 -3.27 -3.06 9.90
CA GLY A 26 -3.71 -3.56 8.60
C GLY A 26 -2.67 -3.33 7.50
N ILE A 27 -2.53 -4.30 6.60
CA ILE A 27 -1.72 -4.21 5.38
C ILE A 27 -2.26 -3.05 4.52
N ALA A 28 -1.35 -2.27 3.93
CA ALA A 28 -1.73 -1.25 2.96
C ALA A 28 -1.96 -1.90 1.60
N LEU A 29 -3.04 -1.49 0.92
CA LEU A 29 -3.39 -1.94 -0.42
C LEU A 29 -3.37 -0.72 -1.34
N GLY A 30 -2.73 -0.84 -2.50
CA GLY A 30 -2.44 0.25 -3.42
C GLY A 30 -3.61 0.70 -4.29
N CYS A 31 -4.66 -0.12 -4.40
CA CYS A 31 -5.84 0.11 -5.25
C CYS A 31 -6.45 1.53 -5.12
N ASN A 32 -6.40 2.13 -3.93
CA ASN A 32 -6.69 3.54 -3.75
C ASN A 32 -5.81 4.11 -2.62
N MET A 33 -4.63 4.57 -2.97
CA MET A 33 -3.65 5.17 -2.07
C MET A 33 -3.13 6.49 -2.63
N SER A 34 -2.76 7.40 -1.73
CA SER A 34 -2.04 8.63 -2.09
C SER A 34 -0.93 8.87 -1.09
N TYR A 35 0.15 9.50 -1.56
CA TYR A 35 1.34 9.85 -0.80
C TYR A 35 1.99 11.06 -1.45
N TYR A 36 2.79 11.81 -0.70
CA TYR A 36 3.53 12.93 -1.26
C TYR A 36 4.62 12.42 -2.20
N ARG A 37 4.86 13.18 -3.27
CA ARG A 37 5.93 12.87 -4.22
C ARG A 37 7.29 12.78 -3.52
N ASP A 38 7.58 13.72 -2.63
CA ASP A 38 8.89 13.78 -1.98
C ASP A 38 9.12 12.58 -1.06
N ASP A 39 8.08 12.09 -0.38
CA ASP A 39 8.15 10.86 0.43
C ASP A 39 8.40 9.62 -0.45
N PHE A 40 7.74 9.55 -1.61
CA PHE A 40 7.96 8.49 -2.59
C PHE A 40 9.43 8.48 -3.07
N ILE A 41 9.99 9.64 -3.41
CA ILE A 41 11.39 9.78 -3.82
C ILE A 41 12.33 9.47 -2.65
N ALA A 42 11.98 9.87 -1.42
CA ALA A 42 12.77 9.64 -0.21
C ALA A 42 12.96 8.14 0.11
N ILE A 43 12.03 7.26 -0.29
CA ILE A 43 12.16 5.80 -0.16
C ILE A 43 12.60 5.08 -1.44
N ASN A 44 12.95 5.82 -2.50
CA ASN A 44 13.27 5.28 -3.82
C ASN A 44 12.07 4.60 -4.53
N GLY A 45 10.83 4.95 -4.17
CA GLY A 45 9.63 4.42 -4.80
C GLY A 45 9.34 2.94 -4.51
N TYR A 46 8.68 2.27 -5.46
CA TYR A 46 8.44 0.83 -5.40
C TYR A 46 9.72 0.05 -5.72
N ASP A 47 9.93 -1.08 -5.05
CA ASP A 47 11.05 -1.98 -5.33
C ASP A 47 10.73 -2.85 -6.55
N GLU A 48 11.44 -2.65 -7.66
CA GLU A 48 11.31 -3.46 -8.87
C GLU A 48 11.88 -4.88 -8.74
N TYR A 49 12.29 -5.30 -7.53
CA TYR A 49 12.34 -6.73 -7.23
C TYR A 49 10.98 -7.41 -7.43
N PHE A 50 9.89 -6.70 -7.14
CA PHE A 50 8.53 -7.20 -7.32
C PHE A 50 8.16 -7.24 -8.80
N GLU A 51 7.87 -8.44 -9.30
CA GLU A 51 7.34 -8.67 -10.63
C GLU A 51 5.93 -9.25 -10.55
N GLY A 52 5.01 -8.76 -11.39
CA GLY A 52 3.61 -9.16 -11.34
C GLY A 52 2.89 -8.57 -10.13
N TRP A 53 2.03 -9.34 -9.47
CA TRP A 53 1.26 -8.89 -8.30
C TRP A 53 1.68 -9.62 -7.03
N GLY A 54 1.60 -8.91 -5.89
CA GLY A 54 1.74 -9.47 -4.55
C GLY A 54 2.86 -8.79 -3.76
N GLY A 55 2.54 -8.32 -2.55
CA GLY A 55 3.52 -7.89 -1.55
C GLY A 55 4.17 -6.52 -1.78
N GLU A 56 4.06 -5.94 -2.97
CA GLU A 56 4.68 -4.67 -3.35
C GLU A 56 4.12 -3.48 -2.56
N ASP A 57 2.80 -3.40 -2.42
CA ASP A 57 2.12 -2.35 -1.65
C ASP A 57 2.48 -2.42 -0.16
N GLY A 58 2.62 -3.64 0.36
CA GLY A 58 3.01 -3.89 1.73
C GLY A 58 4.45 -3.47 2.01
N ASP A 59 5.36 -3.75 1.08
CA ASP A 59 6.77 -3.32 1.19
C ASP A 59 6.89 -1.80 1.10
N PHE A 60 6.23 -1.18 0.12
CA PHE A 60 6.19 0.26 -0.07
C PHE A 60 5.67 0.98 1.17
N ALA A 61 4.50 0.59 1.69
CA ALA A 61 3.92 1.21 2.88
C ALA A 61 4.75 1.00 4.14
N ARG A 62 5.45 -0.14 4.25
CA ARG A 62 6.36 -0.39 5.36
C ARG A 62 7.60 0.50 5.28
N ARG A 63 8.14 0.75 4.09
CA ARG A 63 9.27 1.69 3.89
C ARG A 63 8.89 3.12 4.26
N LEU A 64 7.71 3.59 3.86
CA LEU A 64 7.16 4.87 4.31
C LEU A 64 7.03 4.93 5.84
N LYS A 65 6.59 3.84 6.46
CA LYS A 65 6.52 3.76 7.94
C LYS A 65 7.91 3.82 8.59
N LEU A 66 8.92 3.19 8.00
CA LEU A 66 10.31 3.27 8.49
C LEU A 66 10.91 4.67 8.30
N LEU A 67 10.45 5.44 7.31
CA LEU A 67 10.76 6.87 7.15
C LEU A 67 10.09 7.73 8.24
N GLY A 68 9.20 7.16 9.07
CA GLY A 68 8.51 7.85 10.16
C GLY A 68 7.10 8.32 9.80
N LEU A 69 6.57 7.95 8.63
CA LEU A 69 5.25 8.36 8.20
C LEU A 69 4.14 7.48 8.77
N GLU A 70 2.96 8.08 8.92
CA GLU A 70 1.77 7.40 9.41
C GLU A 70 0.74 7.19 8.31
N LYS A 71 0.13 6.01 8.31
CA LYS A 71 -1.00 5.69 7.43
C LYS A 71 -2.28 6.39 7.91
N ARG A 72 -2.99 7.04 6.99
CA ARG A 72 -4.33 7.60 7.22
C ARG A 72 -5.36 6.84 6.41
N HIS A 73 -6.46 6.46 7.06
CA HIS A 73 -7.55 5.73 6.42
C HIS A 73 -8.63 6.67 5.90
N LEU A 74 -9.18 6.34 4.72
CA LEU A 74 -10.32 7.04 4.11
C LEU A 74 -11.64 6.27 4.30
N LYS A 75 -11.75 5.48 5.37
CA LYS A 75 -12.96 4.71 5.67
C LYS A 75 -14.16 5.65 5.83
N PHE A 76 -15.25 5.37 5.14
CA PHE A 76 -16.47 6.18 5.05
C PHE A 76 -16.34 7.53 4.31
N VAL A 77 -15.21 7.80 3.66
CA VAL A 77 -14.96 9.04 2.88
C VAL A 77 -14.56 8.71 1.45
N GLY A 78 -13.49 7.94 1.26
CA GLY A 78 -12.98 7.51 -0.04
C GLY A 78 -13.66 6.21 -0.47
N LEU A 79 -14.93 6.30 -0.89
CA LEU A 79 -15.69 5.14 -1.35
C LEU A 79 -15.15 4.63 -2.68
N THR A 80 -14.81 3.33 -2.72
CA THR A 80 -14.41 2.64 -3.95
C THR A 80 -15.13 1.30 -4.06
N PHE A 81 -15.41 0.92 -5.31
CA PHE A 81 -15.99 -0.37 -5.65
C PHE A 81 -14.96 -1.15 -6.47
N HIS A 82 -14.57 -2.31 -5.96
CA HIS A 82 -13.78 -3.26 -6.73
C HIS A 82 -14.73 -4.10 -7.58
N LEU A 83 -14.57 -4.03 -8.90
CA LEU A 83 -15.27 -4.92 -9.81
C LEU A 83 -14.70 -6.32 -9.64
N TRP A 84 -15.58 -7.27 -9.33
CA TRP A 84 -15.16 -8.64 -9.07
C TRP A 84 -14.59 -9.27 -10.33
N HIS A 85 -13.47 -9.97 -10.15
CA HIS A 85 -12.87 -10.85 -11.14
C HIS A 85 -12.24 -12.04 -10.40
N GLU A 86 -11.97 -13.12 -11.12
CA GLU A 86 -11.21 -14.25 -10.59
C GLU A 86 -9.74 -13.87 -10.37
N ASP A 87 -9.11 -14.52 -9.40
CA ASP A 87 -7.70 -14.35 -9.15
C ASP A 87 -6.90 -14.97 -10.31
N LYS A 88 -6.01 -14.17 -10.90
CA LYS A 88 -5.12 -14.66 -11.95
C LYS A 88 -3.91 -15.32 -11.33
N TYR A 89 -3.56 -16.52 -11.76
CA TYR A 89 -2.30 -17.17 -11.37
C TYR A 89 -1.10 -16.24 -11.57
N MET A 90 -0.16 -16.26 -10.62
CA MET A 90 1.10 -15.52 -10.71
C MET A 90 2.26 -16.38 -10.25
N TYR A 91 3.16 -16.67 -11.18
CA TYR A 91 4.31 -17.57 -10.99
C TYR A 91 5.22 -17.14 -9.83
N ASN A 92 5.35 -15.84 -9.59
CA ASN A 92 6.23 -15.26 -8.56
C ASN A 92 5.51 -14.88 -7.25
N GLN A 93 4.23 -15.22 -7.06
CA GLN A 93 3.46 -14.74 -5.89
C GLN A 93 4.14 -15.06 -4.55
N GLN A 94 4.59 -16.30 -4.36
CA GLN A 94 5.23 -16.72 -3.10
C GLN A 94 6.56 -16.00 -2.87
N LYS A 95 7.40 -15.93 -3.91
CA LYS A 95 8.68 -15.18 -3.89
C LYS A 95 8.46 -13.73 -3.47
N ASN A 96 7.44 -13.07 -4.04
CA ASN A 96 7.11 -11.70 -3.70
C ASN A 96 6.62 -11.57 -2.24
N VAL A 97 5.74 -12.47 -1.78
CA VAL A 97 5.24 -12.46 -0.41
C VAL A 97 6.37 -12.66 0.60
N ASP A 98 7.29 -13.59 0.34
CA ASP A 98 8.43 -13.86 1.22
C ASP A 98 9.39 -12.68 1.27
N TYR A 99 9.71 -12.10 0.11
CA TYR A 99 10.50 -10.87 0.07
C TYR A 99 9.80 -9.74 0.81
N SER A 100 8.51 -9.53 0.57
CA SER A 100 7.71 -8.53 1.29
C SER A 100 7.70 -8.77 2.80
N ARG A 101 7.79 -10.00 3.30
CA ARG A 101 7.78 -10.29 4.74
C ARG A 101 9.15 -10.37 5.41
N ARG A 102 10.23 -10.16 4.65
CA ARG A 102 11.60 -10.17 5.19
C ARG A 102 11.77 -9.24 6.40
N PRO A 103 12.56 -9.65 7.42
CA PRO A 103 12.84 -8.79 8.56
C PRO A 103 13.72 -7.62 8.16
N ASN A 104 13.58 -6.49 8.86
CA ASN A 104 14.48 -5.33 8.81
C ASN A 104 14.84 -4.85 7.39
N PRO A 105 13.87 -4.50 6.53
CA PRO A 105 14.19 -3.90 5.25
C PRO A 105 14.76 -2.50 5.45
N GLU A 106 15.58 -2.08 4.48
CA GLU A 106 16.10 -0.71 4.40
C GLU A 106 14.94 0.30 4.20
N ILE A 107 15.14 1.56 4.60
CA ILE A 107 14.14 2.62 4.34
C ILE A 107 13.99 2.83 2.83
N ARG A 108 15.11 2.93 2.12
CA ARG A 108 15.14 3.05 0.65
C ARG A 108 15.17 1.68 0.00
N CYS A 109 14.42 1.49 -1.07
CA CYS A 109 14.54 0.26 -1.87
C CYS A 109 15.83 0.26 -2.69
N ARG A 110 16.33 -0.95 -3.00
CA ARG A 110 17.60 -1.11 -3.73
C ARG A 110 17.43 -0.89 -5.22
N ASN A 111 16.32 -1.38 -5.76
CA ASN A 111 16.01 -1.34 -7.19
C ASN A 111 14.74 -0.50 -7.39
N GLY A 112 14.86 0.81 -7.49
CA GLY A 112 13.71 1.72 -7.46
C GLY A 112 13.76 2.82 -8.50
N VAL A 113 12.94 3.85 -8.28
CA VAL A 113 12.70 4.94 -9.24
C VAL A 113 13.95 5.77 -9.57
N ASP A 114 14.94 5.84 -8.68
CA ASP A 114 16.20 6.59 -8.87
C ASP A 114 16.88 6.28 -10.20
N LYS A 115 16.73 5.06 -10.74
CA LYS A 115 17.30 4.66 -12.04
C LYS A 115 16.76 5.49 -13.22
N TYR A 116 15.56 6.05 -13.07
CA TYR A 116 14.87 6.82 -14.10
C TYR A 116 14.87 8.32 -13.81
N LEU A 117 15.40 8.74 -12.65
CA LEU A 117 15.54 10.14 -12.33
C LEU A 117 16.87 10.63 -12.92
N ASN A 118 16.78 11.56 -13.87
CA ASN A 118 17.95 12.31 -14.32
C ASN A 118 18.44 13.15 -13.12
N LYS A 119 19.68 12.90 -12.70
CA LYS A 119 20.36 13.70 -11.68
C LYS A 119 21.07 14.89 -12.31
#